data_AF-A0A1V6HJQ9-F1
#
_entry.id   AF-A0A1V6HJQ9-F1
#
_cell.length_a   1.000
_cell.length_b   1.000
_cell.length_c   1.000
_cell.angle_alpha   90.00
_cell.angle_beta   90.00
_cell.angle_gamma   90.00
#
_symmetry.space_group_name_H-M   'P 1'
#
loop_
_entity.id
_entity.type
_entity.pdbx_description
1 polymer ?
#
loop_
_entity_poly.entity_id
_entity_poly.type
_entity_poly.pdbx_seq_one_letter_code
_entity_poly.pdbx_strand_id
1 'polypeptide(L)'
;MSCTVYAPLIEEVYIRYGSGMGNLNVWGLSRYDSNFVIEEFKTQYGVSHPCAGSEGNAGEAIDVLIDGQIYYGTPTYLVICPDYKMHFDICFPPEMECIDSYIQFCNMGLIADFSAEVNQVCQGSYIQFNNESYGNITNWDWQFEGGVPPTSNEMNPLIFYPEPGLWDVTLTVSNTLFTDTTIETDFVEIYANPVVTLQPIDTVCEYDPPFRLIGGYPLGGSYSGNGVQHGVFDPQAAGVGEHIITYTFEDENGCTGTDEQILTVDVCAGINKLKISYADVYPNPSKGELFIRTKDTDCIIVQIIDLVGSVIISKTFYQSVWDYVSIDLSRLPSGFYMVIVNDGSTIYTTKISLLKE
;
A
#
# COMPACT_ATOMS: atom_id res chain seq x y z
N MET A 1 -25.44 43.51 -39.40
CA MET A 1 -26.84 43.73 -38.99
C MET A 1 -26.86 44.07 -37.50
N SER A 2 -27.97 44.60 -36.95
CA SER A 2 -28.06 45.01 -35.53
C SER A 2 -28.28 43.79 -34.61
N CYS A 3 -27.49 43.67 -33.55
CA CYS A 3 -27.63 42.68 -32.49
C CYS A 3 -28.98 42.79 -31.79
N THR A 4 -29.52 44.00 -31.61
CA THR A 4 -30.84 44.22 -30.98
C THR A 4 -32.00 43.54 -31.71
N VAL A 5 -31.86 43.24 -33.00
CA VAL A 5 -32.88 42.52 -33.79
C VAL A 5 -32.85 41.02 -33.51
N TYR A 6 -31.66 40.47 -33.25
CA TYR A 6 -31.42 39.03 -33.12
C TYR A 6 -31.38 38.57 -31.66
N ALA A 7 -31.09 39.51 -30.75
CA ALA A 7 -30.89 39.28 -29.33
C ALA A 7 -32.02 38.50 -28.64
N PRO A 8 -33.32 38.84 -28.79
CA PRO A 8 -34.41 38.09 -28.16
C PRO A 8 -34.54 36.64 -28.65
N LEU A 9 -34.09 36.36 -29.87
CA LEU A 9 -34.21 35.03 -30.49
C LEU A 9 -33.01 34.15 -30.11
N ILE A 10 -31.82 34.76 -30.00
CA ILE A 10 -30.63 34.11 -29.44
C ILE A 10 -30.79 33.89 -27.94
N GLU A 11 -31.55 34.73 -27.23
CA GLU A 11 -31.81 34.56 -25.79
C GLU A 11 -32.45 33.21 -25.48
N GLU A 12 -33.46 32.76 -26.24
CA GLU A 12 -34.08 31.45 -25.99
C GLU A 12 -33.09 30.30 -26.20
N VAL A 13 -32.22 30.43 -27.21
CA VAL A 13 -31.13 29.48 -27.49
C VAL A 13 -30.09 29.52 -26.37
N TYR A 14 -29.70 30.70 -25.91
CA TYR A 14 -28.77 30.93 -24.81
C TYR A 14 -29.32 30.38 -23.49
N ILE A 15 -30.59 30.62 -23.16
CA ILE A 15 -31.25 30.04 -21.98
C ILE A 15 -31.29 28.51 -22.07
N ARG A 16 -31.59 27.97 -23.26
CA ARG A 16 -31.70 26.52 -23.46
C ARG A 16 -30.35 25.80 -23.43
N TYR A 17 -29.30 26.43 -23.95
CA TYR A 17 -28.03 25.77 -24.24
C TYR A 17 -26.81 26.34 -23.50
N GLY A 18 -26.94 27.48 -22.81
CA GLY A 18 -25.79 28.07 -22.13
C GLY A 18 -26.03 29.38 -21.38
N SER A 19 -26.96 29.41 -20.42
CA SER A 19 -27.07 30.51 -19.42
C SER A 19 -26.28 30.25 -18.12
N GLY A 20 -25.26 29.38 -18.18
CA GLY A 20 -24.26 29.27 -17.11
C GLY A 20 -23.98 27.89 -16.50
N MET A 21 -24.18 26.76 -17.20
CA MET A 21 -23.72 25.44 -16.70
C MET A 21 -23.10 24.51 -17.77
N GLY A 22 -22.63 25.03 -18.92
CA GLY A 22 -22.03 24.20 -19.97
C GLY A 22 -21.00 24.93 -20.85
N ASN A 23 -20.24 24.16 -21.63
CA ASN A 23 -19.12 24.63 -22.46
C ASN A 23 -19.54 25.22 -23.83
N LEU A 24 -20.83 25.25 -24.12
CA LEU A 24 -21.39 25.79 -25.36
C LEU A 24 -21.75 27.27 -25.17
N ASN A 25 -21.07 28.16 -25.89
CA ASN A 25 -21.29 29.60 -25.78
C ASN A 25 -21.86 30.17 -27.08
N VAL A 26 -23.00 30.86 -26.99
CA VAL A 26 -23.62 31.53 -28.14
C VAL A 26 -23.53 33.04 -27.96
N TRP A 27 -22.88 33.72 -28.89
CA TRP A 27 -22.61 35.17 -28.84
C TRP A 27 -23.27 35.88 -30.01
N GLY A 28 -23.91 37.03 -29.73
CA GLY A 28 -24.33 37.97 -30.76
C GLY A 28 -23.19 38.91 -31.14
N LEU A 29 -23.02 39.19 -32.44
CA LEU A 29 -22.03 40.15 -32.93
C LEU A 29 -22.70 41.22 -33.78
N SER A 30 -22.39 42.51 -33.51
CA SER A 30 -22.87 43.62 -34.32
C SER A 30 -21.78 44.64 -34.61
N ARG A 31 -21.61 44.97 -35.89
CA ARG A 31 -20.77 46.09 -36.33
C ARG A 31 -21.46 47.45 -36.23
N TYR A 32 -22.76 47.47 -35.92
CA TYR A 32 -23.58 48.66 -36.10
C TYR A 32 -24.11 49.25 -34.78
N ASP A 33 -24.28 48.42 -33.75
CA ASP A 33 -24.75 48.89 -32.45
C ASP A 33 -23.57 49.26 -31.56
N SER A 34 -23.67 50.39 -30.87
CA SER A 34 -22.73 50.75 -29.80
C SER A 34 -23.01 49.93 -28.55
N ASN A 35 -22.07 49.92 -27.60
CA ASN A 35 -22.28 49.24 -26.31
C ASN A 35 -23.46 49.86 -25.55
N PHE A 36 -23.66 51.18 -25.70
CA PHE A 36 -24.81 51.89 -25.13
C PHE A 36 -26.16 51.33 -25.62
N VAL A 37 -26.32 51.17 -26.94
CA VAL A 37 -27.57 50.66 -27.55
C VAL A 37 -27.85 49.23 -27.12
N ILE A 38 -26.80 48.40 -26.99
CA ILE A 38 -26.92 47.02 -26.52
C ILE A 38 -27.38 46.97 -25.06
N GLU A 39 -26.79 47.77 -24.18
CA GLU A 39 -27.16 47.79 -22.74
C GLU A 39 -28.56 48.36 -22.49
N GLU A 40 -28.97 49.38 -23.24
CA GLU A 40 -30.34 49.91 -23.19
C GLU A 40 -31.35 48.84 -23.60
N PHE A 41 -31.06 48.10 -24.68
CA PHE A 41 -31.88 46.98 -25.14
C PHE A 41 -31.97 45.86 -24.09
N LYS A 42 -30.84 45.44 -23.51
CA LYS A 42 -30.82 44.44 -22.42
C LYS A 42 -31.69 44.86 -21.24
N THR A 43 -31.58 46.12 -20.83
CA THR A 43 -32.38 46.68 -19.73
C THR A 43 -33.87 46.67 -20.05
N GLN A 44 -34.25 46.99 -21.28
CA GLN A 44 -35.65 47.07 -21.70
C GLN A 44 -36.31 45.70 -21.86
N TYR A 45 -35.60 44.72 -22.42
CA TYR A 45 -36.17 43.42 -22.80
C TYR A 45 -35.76 42.27 -21.87
N GLY A 46 -34.86 42.51 -20.91
CA GLY A 46 -34.45 41.51 -19.92
C GLY A 46 -33.63 40.34 -20.49
N VAL A 47 -33.00 40.53 -21.65
CA VAL A 47 -32.12 39.53 -22.28
C VAL A 47 -30.76 39.46 -21.56
N SER A 48 -30.24 38.25 -21.38
CA SER A 48 -29.03 37.93 -20.63
C SER A 48 -27.87 37.40 -21.50
N HIS A 49 -28.12 37.09 -22.77
CA HIS A 49 -27.10 36.57 -23.68
C HIS A 49 -25.97 37.59 -23.95
N PRO A 50 -24.71 37.12 -24.11
CA PRO A 50 -23.59 38.00 -24.43
C PRO A 50 -23.71 38.54 -25.85
N CYS A 51 -23.53 39.85 -26.01
CA CYS A 51 -23.43 40.50 -27.31
C CYS A 51 -22.34 41.57 -27.31
N ALA A 52 -21.54 41.62 -28.37
CA ALA A 52 -20.52 42.64 -28.59
C ALA A 52 -20.94 43.60 -29.71
N GLY A 53 -20.84 44.90 -29.41
CA GLY A 53 -21.08 46.00 -30.35
C GLY A 53 -19.80 46.51 -31.01
N SER A 54 -19.94 47.57 -31.79
CA SER A 54 -18.86 48.23 -32.53
C SER A 54 -17.73 48.76 -31.63
N GLU A 55 -18.05 49.12 -30.39
CA GLU A 55 -17.11 49.61 -29.37
C GLU A 55 -16.51 48.48 -28.52
N GLY A 56 -17.00 47.25 -28.67
CA GLY A 56 -16.50 46.04 -28.00
C GLY A 56 -15.60 45.18 -28.89
N ASN A 57 -14.95 45.77 -29.89
CA ASN A 57 -14.12 45.08 -30.90
C ASN A 57 -14.85 44.01 -31.73
N ALA A 58 -16.19 44.02 -31.78
CA ALA A 58 -16.94 43.05 -32.58
C ALA A 58 -16.57 43.14 -34.07
N GLY A 59 -16.27 44.34 -34.57
CA GLY A 59 -15.80 44.54 -35.95
C GLY A 59 -14.52 43.77 -36.25
N GLU A 60 -13.49 43.96 -35.43
CA GLU A 60 -12.19 43.29 -35.56
C GLU A 60 -12.32 41.77 -35.40
N ALA A 61 -13.11 41.31 -34.42
CA ALA A 61 -13.38 39.89 -34.22
C ALA A 61 -14.06 39.27 -35.46
N ILE A 62 -15.05 39.94 -36.06
CA ILE A 62 -15.69 39.47 -37.29
C ILE A 62 -14.67 39.45 -38.45
N ASP A 63 -13.82 40.48 -38.58
CA ASP A 63 -12.80 40.54 -39.64
C ASP A 63 -11.84 39.35 -39.59
N VAL A 64 -11.41 38.95 -38.38
CA VAL A 64 -10.59 37.74 -38.17
C VAL A 64 -11.35 36.46 -38.56
N LEU A 65 -12.64 36.37 -38.20
CA LEU A 65 -13.45 35.18 -38.47
C LEU A 65 -13.70 34.96 -39.97
N ILE A 66 -13.85 36.04 -40.75
CA ILE A 66 -14.12 35.96 -42.20
C ILE A 66 -12.86 35.99 -43.07
N ASP A 67 -11.68 36.16 -42.49
CA ASP A 67 -10.42 36.23 -43.26
C ASP A 67 -10.15 34.91 -44.01
N GLY A 68 -9.89 35.02 -45.32
CA GLY A 68 -9.69 33.86 -46.20
C GLY A 68 -10.94 33.05 -46.58
N GLN A 69 -12.13 33.43 -46.09
CA GLN A 69 -13.42 32.78 -46.44
C GLN A 69 -14.19 33.64 -47.46
N ILE A 70 -14.82 33.02 -48.47
CA ILE A 70 -15.77 33.73 -49.34
C ILE A 70 -17.09 33.83 -48.59
N TYR A 71 -17.26 34.90 -47.82
CA TYR A 71 -18.43 35.10 -46.97
C TYR A 71 -19.33 36.23 -47.48
N TYR A 72 -20.62 35.96 -47.66
CA TYR A 72 -21.59 36.90 -48.24
C TYR A 72 -22.39 37.69 -47.17
N GLY A 73 -21.74 38.16 -46.11
CA GLY A 73 -22.37 39.04 -45.11
C GLY A 73 -21.69 39.06 -43.75
N THR A 74 -22.29 39.79 -42.79
CA THR A 74 -21.83 39.81 -41.40
C THR A 74 -22.47 38.64 -40.63
N PRO A 75 -21.69 37.70 -40.05
CA PRO A 75 -22.24 36.63 -39.22
C PRO A 75 -23.10 37.21 -38.09
N THR A 76 -24.23 36.55 -37.84
CA THR A 76 -25.25 37.03 -36.89
C THR A 76 -25.10 36.42 -35.50
N TYR A 77 -24.42 35.27 -35.42
CA TYR A 77 -24.13 34.57 -34.19
C TYR A 77 -22.76 33.88 -34.29
N LEU A 78 -22.17 33.58 -33.13
CA LEU A 78 -20.99 32.75 -32.97
C LEU A 78 -21.33 31.65 -31.96
N VAL A 79 -21.08 30.40 -32.33
CA VAL A 79 -21.16 29.23 -31.44
C VAL A 79 -19.72 28.78 -31.15
N ILE A 80 -19.35 28.76 -29.88
CA ILE A 80 -18.09 28.16 -29.44
C ILE A 80 -18.45 26.78 -28.89
N CYS A 81 -17.99 25.73 -29.57
CA CYS A 81 -18.17 24.36 -29.13
C CYS A 81 -17.28 24.06 -27.89
N PRO A 82 -17.57 22.98 -27.15
CA PRO A 82 -16.76 22.57 -26.01
C PRO A 82 -15.28 22.26 -26.31
N ASP A 83 -14.95 21.95 -27.57
CA ASP A 83 -13.57 21.75 -28.05
C ASP A 83 -12.87 23.08 -28.44
N TYR A 84 -13.43 24.22 -28.04
CA TYR A 84 -13.01 25.58 -28.36
C TYR A 84 -13.01 25.94 -29.84
N LYS A 85 -13.59 25.10 -30.71
CA LYS A 85 -13.78 25.46 -32.11
C LYS A 85 -14.94 26.43 -32.25
N MET A 86 -14.72 27.43 -33.09
CA MET A 86 -15.67 28.47 -33.39
C MET A 86 -16.43 28.14 -34.67
N HIS A 87 -17.75 28.15 -34.58
CA HIS A 87 -18.67 28.00 -35.69
C HIS A 87 -19.54 29.25 -35.80
N PHE A 88 -19.75 29.76 -37.00
CA PHE A 88 -20.56 30.96 -37.22
C PHE A 88 -21.29 30.87 -38.56
N ASP A 89 -22.50 31.43 -38.59
CA ASP A 89 -23.29 31.56 -39.83
C ASP A 89 -24.11 32.85 -39.89
N ILE A 90 -24.62 33.15 -41.09
CA ILE A 90 -25.64 34.18 -41.30
C ILE A 90 -27.00 33.50 -41.21
N CYS A 91 -27.76 33.85 -40.18
CA CYS A 91 -29.15 33.47 -40.10
C CYS A 91 -30.06 34.58 -40.62
N PHE A 92 -30.76 34.33 -41.72
CA PHE A 92 -31.77 35.26 -42.20
C PHE A 92 -32.95 34.52 -42.87
N PRO A 93 -34.17 34.61 -42.32
CA PRO A 93 -34.55 35.30 -41.07
C PRO A 93 -33.95 34.61 -39.82
N PRO A 94 -33.82 35.31 -38.67
CA PRO A 94 -33.39 34.67 -37.43
C PRO A 94 -34.41 33.67 -36.92
N GLU A 95 -34.06 32.39 -36.92
CA GLU A 95 -34.89 31.30 -36.41
C GLU A 95 -34.05 30.29 -35.64
N MET A 96 -34.65 29.60 -34.68
CA MET A 96 -33.96 28.66 -33.77
C MET A 96 -33.29 27.51 -34.52
N GLU A 97 -33.97 26.98 -35.56
CA GLU A 97 -33.51 25.84 -36.38
C GLU A 97 -32.16 26.10 -37.07
N CYS A 98 -31.83 27.36 -37.29
CA CYS A 98 -30.63 27.83 -37.97
C CYS A 98 -29.37 27.74 -37.10
N ILE A 99 -29.54 27.80 -35.77
CA ILE A 99 -28.47 27.66 -34.78
C ILE A 99 -28.43 26.22 -34.25
N ASP A 100 -29.60 25.55 -34.22
CA ASP A 100 -29.75 24.17 -33.76
C ASP A 100 -28.85 23.17 -34.52
N SER A 101 -28.55 23.39 -35.80
CA SER A 101 -27.66 22.50 -36.57
C SER A 101 -26.20 22.55 -36.10
N TYR A 102 -25.67 23.74 -35.81
CA TYR A 102 -24.33 23.93 -35.25
C TYR A 102 -24.26 23.56 -33.78
N ILE A 103 -25.33 23.80 -33.01
CA ILE A 103 -25.44 23.33 -31.63
C ILE A 103 -25.52 21.81 -31.57
N GLN A 104 -26.32 21.17 -32.44
CA GLN A 104 -26.30 19.73 -32.59
C GLN A 104 -24.91 19.25 -33.03
N PHE A 105 -24.22 19.95 -33.94
CA PHE A 105 -22.85 19.61 -34.32
C PHE A 105 -21.87 19.67 -33.13
N CYS A 106 -21.93 20.73 -32.32
CA CYS A 106 -21.15 20.84 -31.08
C CYS A 106 -21.52 19.76 -30.05
N ASN A 107 -22.80 19.38 -29.98
CA ASN A 107 -23.32 18.34 -29.07
C ASN A 107 -23.20 16.91 -29.65
N MET A 108 -22.79 16.77 -30.91
CA MET A 108 -22.60 15.48 -31.58
C MET A 108 -21.16 14.97 -31.36
N GLY A 109 -20.21 15.83 -31.03
CA GLY A 109 -18.85 15.42 -30.65
C GLY A 109 -18.82 14.69 -29.30
N LEU A 110 -17.89 13.74 -29.19
CA LEU A 110 -17.43 13.25 -27.89
C LEU A 110 -16.15 13.98 -27.54
N ILE A 111 -15.94 14.26 -26.27
CA ILE A 111 -14.65 14.74 -25.76
C ILE A 111 -14.25 13.80 -24.63
N ALA A 112 -13.19 13.05 -24.83
CA ALA A 112 -12.63 12.16 -23.84
C ALA A 112 -11.90 12.99 -22.79
N ASP A 113 -12.26 12.81 -21.53
CA ASP A 113 -11.60 13.46 -20.40
C ASP A 113 -11.75 12.60 -19.13
N PHE A 114 -10.78 12.70 -18.23
CA PHE A 114 -10.81 11.95 -16.98
C PHE A 114 -10.03 12.62 -15.85
N SER A 115 -10.32 12.18 -14.65
CA SER A 115 -9.56 12.52 -13.45
C SER A 115 -9.29 11.27 -12.60
N ALA A 116 -8.45 11.40 -11.58
CA ALA A 116 -8.26 10.39 -10.55
C ALA A 116 -8.32 11.05 -9.16
N GLU A 117 -8.78 10.31 -8.15
CA GLU A 117 -8.83 10.83 -6.77
C GLU A 117 -7.44 11.19 -6.24
N VAL A 118 -6.45 10.36 -6.60
CA VAL A 118 -5.02 10.56 -6.36
C VAL A 118 -4.27 9.96 -7.54
N ASN A 119 -3.12 10.52 -7.89
CA ASN A 119 -2.28 10.01 -8.97
C ASN A 119 -0.82 9.78 -8.55
N GLN A 120 -0.49 10.01 -7.28
CA GLN A 120 0.80 9.70 -6.68
C GLN A 120 0.57 8.82 -5.45
N VAL A 121 0.98 7.55 -5.53
CA VAL A 121 0.74 6.56 -4.46
C VAL A 121 1.88 5.56 -4.36
N CYS A 122 1.90 4.78 -3.29
CA CYS A 122 2.91 3.74 -3.09
C CYS A 122 2.56 2.46 -3.86
N GLN A 123 3.59 1.68 -4.20
CA GLN A 123 3.47 0.37 -4.80
C GLN A 123 2.46 -0.51 -4.04
N GLY A 124 1.55 -1.15 -4.78
CA GLY A 124 0.49 -1.98 -4.22
C GLY A 124 -0.77 -1.22 -3.80
N SER A 125 -0.96 0.00 -4.31
CA SER A 125 -2.16 0.81 -4.06
C SER A 125 -3.20 0.66 -5.16
N TYR A 126 -4.45 0.98 -4.82
CA TYR A 126 -5.54 1.14 -5.79
C TYR A 126 -5.79 2.62 -6.07
N ILE A 127 -6.06 2.95 -7.32
CA ILE A 127 -6.43 4.30 -7.77
C ILE A 127 -7.83 4.26 -8.37
N GLN A 128 -8.70 5.14 -7.87
CA GLN A 128 -10.04 5.36 -8.41
C GLN A 128 -9.98 6.44 -9.51
N PHE A 129 -10.40 6.07 -10.72
CA PHE A 129 -10.54 6.98 -11.85
C PHE A 129 -11.99 7.41 -12.03
N ASN A 130 -12.18 8.64 -12.51
CA ASN A 130 -13.49 9.22 -12.80
C ASN A 130 -13.54 9.68 -14.26
N ASN A 131 -14.61 9.32 -14.96
CA ASN A 131 -14.88 9.84 -16.29
C ASN A 131 -15.41 11.27 -16.21
N GLU A 132 -14.69 12.21 -16.83
CA GLU A 132 -15.09 13.62 -17.02
C GLU A 132 -15.51 13.90 -18.49
N SER A 133 -15.50 12.86 -19.33
CA SER A 133 -15.81 12.97 -20.75
C SER A 133 -17.20 13.56 -21.02
N TYR A 134 -17.28 14.34 -22.10
CA TYR A 134 -18.49 15.02 -22.55
C TYR A 134 -19.13 14.32 -23.76
N GLY A 135 -20.46 14.40 -23.85
CA GLY A 135 -21.26 13.93 -24.99
C GLY A 135 -22.14 12.71 -24.67
N ASN A 136 -22.88 12.22 -25.67
CA ASN A 136 -23.73 11.04 -25.54
C ASN A 136 -22.90 9.76 -25.70
N ILE A 137 -22.12 9.44 -24.68
CA ILE A 137 -21.19 8.30 -24.64
C ILE A 137 -21.97 7.01 -24.35
N THR A 138 -21.68 5.95 -25.10
CA THR A 138 -22.27 4.61 -24.84
C THR A 138 -21.22 3.56 -24.49
N ASN A 139 -19.94 3.86 -24.66
CA ASN A 139 -18.85 2.94 -24.39
C ASN A 139 -17.61 3.69 -23.89
N TRP A 140 -16.94 3.11 -22.90
CA TRP A 140 -15.65 3.55 -22.36
C TRP A 140 -14.64 2.43 -22.61
N ASP A 141 -13.47 2.77 -23.11
CA ASP A 141 -12.36 1.84 -23.30
C ASP A 141 -11.12 2.45 -22.68
N TRP A 142 -10.82 1.99 -21.47
CA TRP A 142 -9.66 2.44 -20.70
C TRP A 142 -8.47 1.53 -20.96
N GLN A 143 -7.28 2.12 -21.02
CA GLN A 143 -6.01 1.42 -20.98
C GLN A 143 -5.12 2.02 -19.89
N PHE A 144 -4.64 1.17 -19.00
CA PHE A 144 -3.83 1.52 -17.84
C PHE A 144 -2.47 0.84 -17.98
N GLU A 145 -1.44 1.59 -18.36
CA GLU A 145 -0.09 1.04 -18.40
C GLU A 145 0.35 0.66 -16.97
N GLY A 146 0.95 -0.51 -16.78
CA GLY A 146 1.33 -1.00 -15.44
C GLY A 146 0.16 -1.35 -14.51
N GLY A 147 -1.08 -1.00 -14.87
CA GLY A 147 -2.28 -1.25 -14.07
C GLY A 147 -2.84 -2.67 -14.20
N VAL A 148 -3.52 -3.13 -13.15
CA VAL A 148 -4.22 -4.42 -13.08
C VAL A 148 -5.67 -4.20 -12.64
N PRO A 149 -6.67 -4.51 -13.49
CA PRO A 149 -6.53 -4.98 -14.88
C PRO A 149 -5.94 -3.89 -15.80
N PRO A 150 -5.28 -4.26 -16.92
CA PRO A 150 -4.65 -3.30 -17.83
C PRO A 150 -5.67 -2.55 -18.71
N THR A 151 -6.92 -3.03 -18.77
CA THR A 151 -8.02 -2.36 -19.48
C THR A 151 -9.31 -2.45 -18.68
N SER A 152 -10.25 -1.55 -18.95
CA SER A 152 -11.59 -1.56 -18.36
C SER A 152 -12.62 -0.94 -19.31
N ASN A 153 -13.88 -1.38 -19.19
CA ASN A 153 -15.02 -0.74 -19.85
C ASN A 153 -16.02 -0.12 -18.86
N GLU A 154 -15.65 -0.04 -17.59
CA GLU A 154 -16.44 0.64 -16.58
C GLU A 154 -16.35 2.16 -16.76
N MET A 155 -17.40 2.89 -16.38
CA MET A 155 -17.39 4.36 -16.45
C MET A 155 -16.35 4.96 -15.50
N ASN A 156 -16.22 4.42 -14.28
CA ASN A 156 -15.30 4.90 -13.23
C ASN A 156 -14.53 3.71 -12.64
N PRO A 157 -13.46 3.22 -13.28
CA PRO A 157 -12.77 2.00 -12.87
C PRO A 157 -11.86 2.21 -11.64
N LEU A 158 -11.66 1.14 -10.88
CA LEU A 158 -10.70 1.05 -9.77
C LEU A 158 -9.54 0.13 -10.17
N ILE A 159 -8.31 0.66 -10.21
CA ILE A 159 -7.15 -0.03 -10.79
C ILE A 159 -6.04 -0.22 -9.75
N PHE A 160 -5.45 -1.42 -9.71
CA PHE A 160 -4.33 -1.77 -8.85
C PHE A 160 -2.99 -1.58 -9.57
N TYR A 161 -2.01 -0.96 -8.91
CA TYR A 161 -0.67 -0.78 -9.45
C TYR A 161 0.39 -1.54 -8.62
N PRO A 162 0.87 -2.70 -9.11
CA PRO A 162 1.79 -3.57 -8.38
C PRO A 162 3.25 -3.14 -8.42
N GLU A 163 3.67 -2.31 -9.39
CA GLU A 163 5.07 -2.00 -9.64
C GLU A 163 5.31 -0.48 -9.65
N PRO A 164 6.47 -0.01 -9.15
CA PRO A 164 6.82 1.39 -9.17
C PRO A 164 7.17 1.88 -10.57
N GLY A 165 6.90 3.16 -10.86
CA GLY A 165 7.11 3.75 -12.17
C GLY A 165 6.22 4.95 -12.44
N LEU A 166 6.40 5.54 -13.62
CA LEU A 166 5.48 6.50 -14.21
C LEU A 166 4.68 5.76 -15.28
N TRP A 167 3.37 5.97 -15.31
CA TRP A 167 2.46 5.22 -16.17
C TRP A 167 1.46 6.12 -16.89
N ASP A 168 1.28 5.84 -18.18
CA ASP A 168 0.29 6.50 -19.02
C ASP A 168 -1.11 5.95 -18.76
N VAL A 169 -2.10 6.83 -18.91
CA VAL A 169 -3.52 6.45 -18.88
C VAL A 169 -4.21 6.96 -20.13
N THR A 170 -4.88 6.04 -20.83
CA THR A 170 -5.63 6.35 -22.05
C THR A 170 -7.11 6.05 -21.82
N LEU A 171 -7.97 6.98 -22.23
CA LEU A 171 -9.41 6.78 -22.28
C LEU A 171 -9.89 7.03 -23.71
N THR A 172 -10.54 6.03 -24.30
CA THR A 172 -11.32 6.19 -25.52
C THR A 172 -12.80 6.10 -25.20
N VAL A 173 -13.56 7.14 -25.53
CA VAL A 173 -15.02 7.12 -25.42
C VAL A 173 -15.66 7.06 -26.80
N SER A 174 -16.73 6.29 -26.93
CA SER A 174 -17.40 6.14 -28.21
C SER A 174 -18.92 6.02 -28.10
N ASN A 175 -19.59 6.36 -29.20
CA ASN A 175 -20.99 6.06 -29.46
C ASN A 175 -21.15 5.48 -30.86
N THR A 176 -22.38 5.40 -31.38
CA THR A 176 -22.66 4.81 -32.70
C THR A 176 -22.08 5.60 -33.87
N LEU A 177 -21.69 6.87 -33.66
CA LEU A 177 -21.29 7.80 -34.72
C LEU A 177 -19.90 8.40 -34.50
N PHE A 178 -19.47 8.55 -33.26
CA PHE A 178 -18.27 9.28 -32.87
C PHE A 178 -17.41 8.48 -31.91
N THR A 179 -16.12 8.76 -31.95
CA THR A 179 -15.12 8.27 -31.01
C THR A 179 -14.16 9.41 -30.73
N ASP A 180 -13.71 9.52 -29.49
CA ASP A 180 -12.65 10.44 -29.10
C ASP A 180 -11.73 9.76 -28.09
N THR A 181 -10.46 10.15 -28.09
CA THR A 181 -9.43 9.53 -27.26
C THR A 181 -8.57 10.61 -26.62
N THR A 182 -8.37 10.50 -25.31
CA THR A 182 -7.38 11.27 -24.57
C THR A 182 -6.31 10.36 -24.00
N ILE A 183 -5.08 10.87 -23.91
CA ILE A 183 -3.93 10.20 -23.35
C ILE A 183 -3.22 11.19 -22.45
N GLU A 184 -3.11 10.87 -21.17
CA GLU A 184 -2.26 11.59 -20.23
C GLU A 184 -0.99 10.77 -19.99
N THR A 185 0.14 11.31 -20.42
CA THR A 185 1.46 10.67 -20.30
C THR A 185 2.03 10.86 -18.91
N ASP A 186 2.68 9.82 -18.35
CA ASP A 186 3.25 9.82 -16.99
C ASP A 186 2.24 10.29 -15.93
N PHE A 187 0.94 10.01 -16.13
CA PHE A 187 -0.14 10.53 -15.29
C PHE A 187 -0.14 9.94 -13.88
N VAL A 188 0.18 8.65 -13.77
CA VAL A 188 0.26 7.93 -12.50
C VAL A 188 1.73 7.75 -12.11
N GLU A 189 2.08 8.18 -10.90
CA GLU A 189 3.38 7.95 -10.29
C GLU A 189 3.26 6.98 -9.12
N ILE A 190 3.92 5.83 -9.25
CA ILE A 190 3.97 4.79 -8.23
C ILE A 190 5.36 4.78 -7.59
N TYR A 191 5.41 5.18 -6.32
CA TYR A 191 6.63 5.15 -5.54
C TYR A 191 6.96 3.73 -5.07
N ALA A 192 8.23 3.36 -5.14
CA ALA A 192 8.70 2.09 -4.60
C ALA A 192 8.62 2.09 -3.07
N ASN A 193 8.18 0.98 -2.48
CA ASN A 193 8.25 0.84 -1.03
C ASN A 193 9.72 0.77 -0.57
N PRO A 194 10.08 1.39 0.57
CA PRO A 194 11.46 1.38 1.03
C PRO A 194 11.90 -0.05 1.38
N VAL A 195 13.13 -0.40 1.00
CA VAL A 195 13.74 -1.67 1.40
C VAL A 195 14.17 -1.57 2.85
N VAL A 196 13.49 -2.31 3.71
CA VAL A 196 13.73 -2.32 5.16
C VAL A 196 14.43 -3.61 5.55
N THR A 197 15.37 -3.48 6.49
CA THR A 197 16.07 -4.61 7.09
C THR A 197 16.13 -4.45 8.60
N LEU A 198 15.96 -5.54 9.31
CA LEU A 198 16.14 -5.65 10.76
C LEU A 198 17.19 -6.71 11.03
N GLN A 199 18.28 -6.32 11.69
CA GLN A 199 19.32 -7.27 12.09
C GLN A 199 18.78 -8.30 13.08
N PRO A 200 19.28 -9.55 13.04
CA PRO A 200 18.91 -10.57 14.02
C PRO A 200 19.11 -10.06 15.45
N ILE A 201 18.14 -10.36 16.31
CA ILE A 201 18.17 -9.95 17.71
C ILE A 201 18.62 -11.15 18.55
N ASP A 202 19.65 -10.96 19.37
CA ASP A 202 20.16 -12.01 20.25
C ASP A 202 19.10 -12.46 21.25
N THR A 203 19.18 -13.73 21.65
CA THR A 203 18.36 -14.29 22.73
C THR A 203 18.64 -13.54 24.04
N VAL A 204 17.57 -13.19 24.76
CA VAL A 204 17.64 -12.47 26.04
C VAL A 204 17.01 -13.28 27.15
N CYS A 205 17.35 -12.95 28.39
CA CYS A 205 16.80 -13.60 29.57
C CYS A 205 15.50 -12.91 30.01
N GLU A 206 14.54 -13.69 30.53
CA GLU A 206 13.25 -13.17 31.07
C GLU A 206 13.43 -12.04 32.09
N TYR A 207 14.52 -12.08 32.87
CA TYR A 207 14.81 -11.10 33.92
C TYR A 207 15.87 -10.06 33.52
N ASP A 208 16.25 -9.98 32.24
CA ASP A 208 17.12 -8.91 31.76
C ASP A 208 16.39 -7.56 31.84
N PRO A 209 17.12 -6.45 32.10
CA PRO A 209 16.52 -5.13 32.12
C PRO A 209 15.97 -4.75 30.73
N PRO A 210 14.89 -3.96 30.65
CA PRO A 210 14.39 -3.46 29.38
C PRO A 210 15.47 -2.70 28.59
N PHE A 211 15.53 -2.93 27.29
CA PHE A 211 16.57 -2.37 26.42
C PHE A 211 15.98 -1.77 25.15
N ARG A 212 16.68 -0.79 24.55
CA ARG A 212 16.28 -0.19 23.28
C ARG A 212 16.58 -1.13 22.14
N LEU A 213 15.58 -1.36 21.29
CA LEU A 213 15.77 -2.09 20.04
C LEU A 213 16.62 -1.27 19.07
N ILE A 214 17.55 -1.95 18.41
CA ILE A 214 18.48 -1.40 17.43
C ILE A 214 18.59 -2.38 16.26
N GLY A 215 19.27 -1.97 15.19
CA GLY A 215 19.53 -2.84 14.03
C GLY A 215 18.54 -2.73 12.89
N GLY A 216 17.48 -1.91 13.04
CA GLY A 216 16.60 -1.49 11.96
C GLY A 216 17.27 -0.47 11.04
N TYR A 217 17.11 -0.66 9.72
CA TYR A 217 17.55 0.25 8.67
C TYR A 217 16.47 0.33 7.57
N PRO A 218 16.19 1.51 6.98
CA PRO A 218 16.76 2.84 7.25
C PRO A 218 16.50 3.36 8.67
N LEU A 219 17.29 4.33 9.14
CA LEU A 219 17.12 4.90 10.49
C LEU A 219 15.87 5.79 10.57
N GLY A 220 15.21 5.79 11.74
CA GLY A 220 14.05 6.66 11.99
C GLY A 220 12.69 5.93 11.98
N GLY A 221 12.70 4.63 11.72
CA GLY A 221 11.51 3.79 11.82
C GLY A 221 11.11 3.46 13.26
N SER A 222 10.04 2.68 13.38
CA SER A 222 9.44 2.29 14.65
C SER A 222 9.48 0.78 14.84
N TYR A 223 9.61 0.34 16.09
CA TYR A 223 9.56 -1.07 16.46
C TYR A 223 8.21 -1.39 17.11
N SER A 224 7.68 -2.56 16.79
CA SER A 224 6.46 -3.12 17.36
C SER A 224 6.62 -4.61 17.64
N GLY A 225 5.77 -5.16 18.49
CA GLY A 225 5.83 -6.55 18.94
C GLY A 225 5.39 -6.68 20.39
N ASN A 226 5.19 -7.92 20.85
CA ASN A 226 4.91 -8.17 22.27
C ASN A 226 6.10 -7.73 23.13
N GLY A 227 5.83 -7.08 24.27
CA GLY A 227 6.86 -6.50 25.15
C GLY A 227 7.55 -5.23 24.61
N VAL A 228 7.19 -4.73 23.41
CA VAL A 228 7.76 -3.50 22.86
C VAL A 228 6.90 -2.28 23.22
N GLN A 229 7.49 -1.28 23.87
CA GLN A 229 6.86 0.02 24.09
C GLN A 229 7.86 1.15 23.80
N HIS A 230 7.47 2.10 22.95
CA HIS A 230 8.30 3.26 22.58
C HIS A 230 9.72 2.88 22.10
N GLY A 231 9.84 1.77 21.37
CA GLY A 231 11.12 1.24 20.88
C GLY A 231 11.99 0.55 21.95
N VAL A 232 11.46 0.32 23.15
CA VAL A 232 12.11 -0.43 24.23
C VAL A 232 11.42 -1.78 24.36
N PHE A 233 12.19 -2.86 24.33
CA PHE A 233 11.71 -4.21 24.59
C PHE A 233 11.91 -4.55 26.07
N ASP A 234 10.85 -5.04 26.72
CA ASP A 234 10.84 -5.55 28.08
C ASP A 234 10.63 -7.08 28.05
N PRO A 235 11.68 -7.89 28.32
CA PRO A 235 11.60 -9.35 28.29
C PRO A 235 10.58 -9.92 29.29
N GLN A 236 10.44 -9.28 30.46
CA GLN A 236 9.51 -9.73 31.49
C GLN A 236 8.06 -9.47 31.06
N ALA A 237 7.82 -8.34 30.40
CA ALA A 237 6.51 -8.02 29.84
C ALA A 237 6.14 -8.93 28.65
N ALA A 238 7.11 -9.29 27.82
CA ALA A 238 6.91 -10.22 26.71
C ALA A 238 6.62 -11.65 27.20
N GLY A 239 7.36 -12.11 28.23
CA GLY A 239 7.33 -13.47 28.76
C GLY A 239 8.25 -14.43 28.00
N VAL A 240 8.48 -15.62 28.55
CA VAL A 240 9.34 -16.65 27.94
C VAL A 240 8.74 -17.19 26.65
N GLY A 241 9.56 -17.33 25.61
CA GLY A 241 9.14 -17.85 24.30
C GLY A 241 9.74 -17.08 23.13
N GLU A 242 9.23 -17.37 21.94
CA GLU A 242 9.58 -16.65 20.71
C GLU A 242 8.60 -15.49 20.49
N HIS A 243 9.15 -14.30 20.23
CA HIS A 243 8.38 -13.08 19.95
C HIS A 243 8.80 -12.51 18.61
N ILE A 244 7.82 -12.14 17.79
CA ILE A 244 8.07 -11.45 16.53
C ILE A 244 8.23 -9.96 16.84
N ILE A 245 9.37 -9.42 16.43
CA ILE A 245 9.66 -7.99 16.48
C ILE A 245 9.62 -7.47 15.05
N THR A 246 8.74 -6.52 14.80
CA THR A 246 8.54 -5.89 13.49
C THR A 246 9.14 -4.49 13.52
N TYR A 247 10.01 -4.18 12.56
CA TYR A 247 10.50 -2.83 12.32
C TYR A 247 9.81 -2.25 11.08
N THR A 248 9.24 -1.06 11.21
CA THR A 248 8.52 -0.34 10.14
C THR A 248 9.17 1.00 9.89
N PHE A 249 9.47 1.29 8.63
CA PHE A 249 9.99 2.58 8.19
C PHE A 249 9.07 3.20 7.13
N GLU A 250 8.86 4.51 7.23
CA GLU A 250 8.10 5.32 6.28
C GLU A 250 9.06 6.34 5.65
N ASP A 251 9.05 6.42 4.32
CA ASP A 251 9.88 7.36 3.58
C ASP A 251 9.24 8.76 3.44
N GLU A 252 9.91 9.65 2.72
CA GLU A 252 9.44 11.03 2.52
C GLU A 252 8.16 11.13 1.67
N ASN A 253 7.84 10.07 0.90
CA ASN A 253 6.64 9.98 0.07
C ASN A 253 5.46 9.31 0.82
N GLY A 254 5.66 8.93 2.09
CA GLY A 254 4.66 8.23 2.89
C GLY A 254 4.58 6.72 2.62
N CYS A 255 5.55 6.16 1.89
CA CYS A 255 5.58 4.73 1.58
C CYS A 255 6.24 3.94 2.70
N THR A 256 5.61 2.82 3.04
CA THR A 256 6.02 2.00 4.19
C THR A 256 6.67 0.70 3.76
N GLY A 257 7.72 0.33 4.47
CA GLY A 257 8.37 -0.97 4.37
C GLY A 257 8.55 -1.57 5.75
N THR A 258 8.57 -2.90 5.83
CA THR A 258 8.73 -3.62 7.09
C THR A 258 9.68 -4.79 6.96
N ASP A 259 10.39 -5.10 8.05
CA ASP A 259 11.11 -6.36 8.22
C ASP A 259 10.85 -6.93 9.62
N GLU A 260 10.91 -8.25 9.75
CA GLU A 260 10.57 -8.98 10.97
C GLU A 260 11.71 -9.87 11.42
N GLN A 261 11.94 -9.92 12.74
CA GLN A 261 12.89 -10.84 13.36
C GLN A 261 12.24 -11.55 14.55
N ILE A 262 12.65 -12.79 14.76
CA ILE A 262 12.26 -13.56 15.94
C ILE A 262 13.25 -13.28 17.06
N LEU A 263 12.75 -12.80 18.20
CA LEU A 263 13.48 -12.60 19.43
C LEU A 263 13.06 -13.68 20.44
N THR A 264 14.01 -14.47 20.91
CA THR A 264 13.75 -15.51 21.92
C THR A 264 14.03 -14.98 23.32
N VAL A 265 13.06 -15.14 24.23
CA VAL A 265 13.21 -14.89 25.67
C VAL A 265 13.33 -16.23 26.38
N ASP A 266 14.45 -16.49 27.06
CA ASP A 266 14.72 -17.73 27.79
C ASP A 266 14.71 -17.54 29.31
N VAL A 267 14.39 -18.61 30.04
CA VAL A 267 14.54 -18.68 31.49
C VAL A 267 16.00 -18.97 31.82
N CYS A 268 16.81 -17.93 31.83
CA CYS A 268 18.21 -18.04 32.27
C CYS A 268 18.36 -18.38 33.77
N ALA A 269 17.25 -18.42 34.52
CA ALA A 269 17.20 -18.78 35.94
C ALA A 269 17.28 -20.30 36.21
N GLY A 270 17.98 -21.05 35.36
CA GLY A 270 18.33 -22.44 35.60
C GLY A 270 19.85 -22.61 35.55
N ILE A 271 20.44 -23.16 36.61
CA ILE A 271 21.77 -23.77 36.53
C ILE A 271 21.77 -24.62 35.27
N ASN A 272 22.61 -24.26 34.31
CA ASN A 272 22.79 -25.02 33.09
C ASN A 272 22.90 -26.49 33.48
N LYS A 273 21.89 -27.28 33.09
CA LYS A 273 22.03 -28.72 32.97
C LYS A 273 22.95 -28.90 31.77
N LEU A 274 24.24 -28.66 31.97
CA LEU A 274 25.28 -29.14 31.10
C LEU A 274 25.07 -30.64 31.03
N LYS A 275 24.38 -31.09 29.98
CA LYS A 275 24.39 -32.47 29.55
C LYS A 275 25.74 -32.74 28.89
N ILE A 276 26.82 -32.45 29.62
CA ILE A 276 28.13 -33.04 29.38
C ILE A 276 28.06 -34.34 30.17
N SER A 277 27.96 -35.48 29.47
CA SER A 277 28.06 -36.79 30.10
C SER A 277 29.48 -36.92 30.68
N TYR A 278 29.62 -36.52 31.94
CA TYR A 278 30.84 -36.73 32.72
C TYR A 278 31.00 -38.22 33.08
N ALA A 279 29.87 -38.91 33.26
CA ALA A 279 29.81 -40.33 33.53
C ALA A 279 28.69 -41.01 32.73
N ASP A 280 29.02 -42.07 32.01
CA ASP A 280 28.05 -42.97 31.39
C ASP A 280 27.70 -44.08 32.38
N VAL A 281 26.41 -44.21 32.69
CA VAL A 281 25.88 -45.17 33.66
C VAL A 281 24.94 -46.15 32.95
N TYR A 282 25.33 -47.42 32.86
CA TYR A 282 24.63 -48.42 32.05
C TYR A 282 24.77 -49.85 32.61
N PRO A 283 23.86 -50.79 32.29
CA PRO A 283 22.60 -50.57 31.63
C PRO A 283 21.57 -49.93 32.58
N ASN A 284 20.73 -49.05 32.05
CA ASN A 284 19.57 -48.51 32.74
C ASN A 284 18.35 -48.71 31.82
N PRO A 285 17.39 -49.61 32.15
CA PRO A 285 17.27 -50.36 33.40
C PRO A 285 18.35 -51.43 33.63
N SER A 286 18.76 -51.63 34.89
CA SER A 286 19.70 -52.68 35.33
C SER A 286 18.95 -53.91 35.83
N LYS A 287 19.55 -55.10 35.70
CA LYS A 287 19.05 -56.37 36.26
C LYS A 287 19.79 -56.82 37.53
N GLY A 288 20.65 -55.97 38.10
CA GLY A 288 21.43 -56.32 39.30
C GLY A 288 22.91 -55.95 39.23
N GLU A 289 23.39 -55.45 38.09
CA GLU A 289 24.75 -54.91 37.96
C GLU A 289 24.72 -53.61 37.16
N LEU A 290 25.55 -52.66 37.57
CA LEU A 290 25.67 -51.35 36.95
C LEU A 290 27.12 -51.04 36.66
N PHE A 291 27.39 -50.58 35.44
CA PHE A 291 28.69 -50.12 34.98
C PHE A 291 28.70 -48.59 34.89
N ILE A 292 29.80 -48.00 35.32
CA ILE A 292 30.02 -46.56 35.31
C ILE A 292 31.34 -46.28 34.63
N ARG A 293 31.29 -45.49 33.56
CA ARG A 293 32.46 -45.02 32.82
C ARG A 293 32.57 -43.52 32.99
N THR A 294 33.72 -43.02 33.46
CA THR A 294 34.01 -41.59 33.58
C THR A 294 35.17 -41.21 32.65
N LYS A 295 35.30 -39.92 32.29
CA LYS A 295 36.45 -39.42 31.51
C LYS A 295 37.57 -38.97 32.46
N ASP A 296 38.78 -39.49 32.26
CA ASP A 296 40.06 -39.07 32.88
C ASP A 296 39.97 -38.63 34.35
N THR A 297 39.77 -39.59 35.27
CA THR A 297 39.79 -39.30 36.72
C THR A 297 40.50 -40.36 37.55
N ASP A 298 41.52 -39.94 38.29
CA ASP A 298 42.34 -40.83 39.14
C ASP A 298 41.58 -41.44 40.32
N CYS A 299 40.50 -40.77 40.78
CA CYS A 299 39.69 -41.22 41.90
C CYS A 299 38.22 -40.79 41.74
N ILE A 300 37.29 -41.73 41.91
CA ILE A 300 35.85 -41.44 41.95
C ILE A 300 35.19 -42.13 43.15
N ILE A 301 34.25 -41.43 43.76
CA ILE A 301 33.36 -41.94 44.80
C ILE A 301 31.99 -42.13 44.16
N VAL A 302 31.47 -43.35 44.20
CA VAL A 302 30.12 -43.66 43.73
C VAL A 302 29.21 -43.99 44.90
N GLN A 303 28.06 -43.34 44.94
CA GLN A 303 27.00 -43.59 45.90
C GLN A 303 25.71 -44.00 45.20
N ILE A 304 25.04 -45.01 45.76
CA ILE A 304 23.67 -45.38 45.40
C ILE A 304 22.79 -44.95 46.56
N ILE A 305 21.81 -44.12 46.29
CA ILE A 305 20.87 -43.61 47.31
C ILE A 305 19.43 -43.99 46.95
N ASP A 306 18.58 -44.16 47.96
CA ASP A 306 17.14 -44.30 47.76
C ASP A 306 16.49 -42.97 47.34
N LEU A 307 15.20 -43.00 47.00
CA LEU A 307 14.43 -41.80 46.65
C LEU A 307 14.22 -40.81 47.81
N VAL A 308 14.54 -41.22 49.05
CA VAL A 308 14.43 -40.40 50.26
C VAL A 308 15.79 -39.76 50.61
N GLY A 309 16.86 -40.10 49.88
CA GLY A 309 18.20 -39.55 50.05
C GLY A 309 19.13 -40.38 50.94
N SER A 310 18.71 -41.55 51.41
CA SER A 310 19.55 -42.41 52.25
C SER A 310 20.62 -43.11 51.42
N VAL A 311 21.87 -43.07 51.87
CA VAL A 311 22.99 -43.77 51.20
C VAL A 311 22.91 -45.27 51.46
N ILE A 312 22.70 -46.05 50.40
CA ILE A 312 22.61 -47.51 50.43
C ILE A 312 23.97 -48.14 50.18
N ILE A 313 24.69 -47.64 49.17
CA ILE A 313 26.03 -48.11 48.79
C ILE A 313 26.90 -46.88 48.64
N SER A 314 28.13 -46.93 49.16
CA SER A 314 29.17 -45.93 48.94
C SER A 314 30.48 -46.64 48.71
N LYS A 315 31.10 -46.43 47.54
CA LYS A 315 32.37 -47.05 47.16
C LYS A 315 33.31 -46.02 46.56
N THR A 316 34.59 -46.12 46.89
CA THR A 316 35.66 -45.33 46.28
C THR A 316 36.44 -46.21 45.32
N PHE A 317 36.69 -45.72 44.12
CA PHE A 317 37.48 -46.37 43.09
C PHE A 317 38.67 -45.49 42.72
N TYR A 318 39.84 -46.09 42.60
CA TYR A 318 41.05 -45.44 42.10
C TYR A 318 41.30 -45.98 40.69
N GLN A 319 41.17 -45.15 39.66
CA GLN A 319 41.39 -45.60 38.29
C GLN A 319 42.88 -45.84 38.07
N SER A 320 43.24 -47.02 37.60
CA SER A 320 44.60 -47.25 37.10
C SER A 320 44.70 -48.14 35.86
N VAL A 321 43.65 -48.85 35.41
CA VAL A 321 43.75 -49.66 34.17
C VAL A 321 42.42 -50.00 33.47
N TRP A 322 41.23 -49.70 34.03
CA TRP A 322 39.96 -50.17 33.47
C TRP A 322 39.10 -49.01 32.94
N ASP A 323 38.51 -49.18 31.75
CA ASP A 323 37.62 -48.20 31.09
C ASP A 323 36.29 -47.97 31.84
N TYR A 324 35.95 -48.78 32.84
CA TYR A 324 34.71 -48.68 33.63
C TYR A 324 34.86 -49.34 35.01
N VAL A 325 33.98 -48.97 35.95
CA VAL A 325 33.82 -49.62 37.27
C VAL A 325 32.45 -50.30 37.36
N SER A 326 32.34 -51.41 38.08
CA SER A 326 31.07 -52.11 38.29
C SER A 326 30.56 -52.05 39.74
N ILE A 327 29.24 -52.02 39.88
CA ILE A 327 28.53 -52.03 41.15
C ILE A 327 27.47 -53.13 41.11
N ASP A 328 27.61 -54.07 42.04
CA ASP A 328 26.62 -55.11 42.30
C ASP A 328 25.42 -54.53 43.07
N LEU A 329 24.25 -54.60 42.45
CA LEU A 329 22.95 -54.20 42.98
C LEU A 329 22.03 -55.41 43.22
N SER A 330 22.54 -56.64 43.09
CA SER A 330 21.78 -57.89 43.18
C SER A 330 21.05 -58.07 44.52
N ARG A 331 21.45 -57.35 45.57
CA ARG A 331 20.84 -57.39 46.91
C ARG A 331 19.78 -56.30 47.13
N LEU A 332 19.62 -55.34 46.23
CA LEU A 332 18.64 -54.25 46.37
C LEU A 332 17.28 -54.64 45.77
N PRO A 333 16.13 -54.26 46.36
CA PRO A 333 14.82 -54.56 45.77
C PRO A 333 14.63 -53.82 44.43
N SER A 334 13.79 -54.36 43.54
CA SER A 334 13.41 -53.67 42.30
C SER A 334 12.79 -52.31 42.61
N GLY A 335 13.17 -51.27 41.87
CA GLY A 335 12.78 -49.91 42.16
C GLY A 335 13.64 -48.85 41.47
N PHE A 336 13.44 -47.59 41.83
CA PHE A 336 14.27 -46.49 41.35
C PHE A 336 15.29 -46.09 42.40
N TYR A 337 16.51 -45.83 41.94
CA TYR A 337 17.62 -45.36 42.77
C TYR A 337 18.29 -44.18 42.09
N MET A 338 18.98 -43.36 42.88
CA MET A 338 19.83 -42.30 42.34
C MET A 338 21.28 -42.74 42.49
N VAL A 339 22.06 -42.53 41.43
CA VAL A 339 23.50 -42.76 41.39
C VAL A 339 24.19 -41.42 41.41
N ILE A 340 25.07 -41.23 42.38
CA ILE A 340 25.91 -40.05 42.51
C ILE A 340 27.36 -40.49 42.26
N VAL A 341 28.04 -39.84 41.33
CA VAL A 341 29.46 -40.03 41.02
C VAL A 341 30.17 -38.73 41.34
N ASN A 342 31.19 -38.78 42.19
CA ASN A 342 31.93 -37.61 42.67
C ASN A 342 33.44 -37.84 42.56
N ASP A 343 34.17 -36.98 41.83
CA ASP A 343 35.64 -37.06 41.71
C ASP A 343 36.42 -36.12 42.65
N GLY A 344 35.71 -35.44 43.56
CA GLY A 344 36.26 -34.42 44.45
C GLY A 344 36.11 -32.99 43.94
N SER A 345 35.83 -32.80 42.65
CA SER A 345 35.61 -31.50 42.00
C SER A 345 34.20 -31.37 41.40
N THR A 346 33.66 -32.46 40.88
CA THR A 346 32.43 -32.53 40.09
C THR A 346 31.53 -33.63 40.66
N ILE A 347 30.24 -33.32 40.81
CA ILE A 347 29.22 -34.27 41.22
C ILE A 347 28.28 -34.52 40.04
N TYR A 348 28.22 -35.75 39.55
CA TYR A 348 27.27 -36.22 38.55
C TYR A 348 26.18 -37.06 39.21
N THR A 349 24.92 -36.76 38.92
CA THR A 349 23.78 -37.47 39.49
C THR A 349 22.83 -37.95 38.40
N THR A 350 22.47 -39.23 38.42
CA THR A 350 21.51 -39.82 37.47
C THR A 350 20.55 -40.79 38.13
N LYS A 351 19.34 -40.93 37.58
CA LYS A 351 18.31 -41.86 38.04
C LYS A 351 18.46 -43.20 37.30
N ILE A 352 18.52 -44.30 38.04
CA ILE A 352 18.50 -45.66 37.49
C ILE A 352 17.23 -46.41 37.88
N SER A 353 16.80 -47.32 37.02
CA SER A 353 15.74 -48.30 37.29
C SER A 353 16.37 -49.69 37.46
N LEU A 354 16.07 -50.37 38.57
CA LEU A 354 16.47 -51.76 38.82
C LEU A 354 15.25 -52.67 38.64
N LEU A 355 15.31 -53.55 37.65
CA LEU A 355 14.27 -54.51 37.31
C LEU A 355 14.84 -55.92 37.45
N LYS A 356 14.52 -56.61 38.55
CA LYS A 356 14.78 -58.04 38.68
C LYS A 356 13.66 -58.83 38.03
N GLU A 357 14.03 -59.91 37.33
CA GLU A 357 13.09 -60.93 36.85
C GLU A 357 12.50 -61.73 38.01
#